data_AF-A0A936VX26-F1
#
_entry.id   AF-A0A936VX26-F1
#
_cell.length_a   1.000
_cell.length_b   1.000
_cell.length_c   1.000
_cell.angle_alpha   90.00
_cell.angle_beta   90.00
_cell.angle_gamma   90.00
#
_symmetry.space_group_name_H-M   'P 1'
#
loop_
_entity.id
_entity.type
_entity.pdbx_description
1 polymer ?
#
loop_
_entity_poly.entity_id
_entity_poly.type
_entity_poly.pdbx_seq_one_letter_code
_entity_poly.pdbx_strand_id
1 'polypeptide(L)'
;MTKLYEKSDAETYKLFVDKIPFYIDFQKIKHILETIKSWTIDETDTVWAGYDNGNEFLMDLNADIEKIKFCDFDTLDKLNMEFAPTSTFQEISLSNGWADEYIKLAEQFDKLYVNIKSQKTTENKKEWWKFW
;
A
#
# COMPACT_ATOMS: atom_id res chain seq x y z
N MET A 1 -8.12 -8.26 11.09
CA MET A 1 -7.81 -7.33 12.19
C MET A 1 -6.37 -6.86 12.05
N THR A 2 -6.02 -5.67 12.54
CA THR A 2 -4.63 -5.17 12.46
C THR A 2 -3.84 -5.68 13.66
N LYS A 3 -2.50 -5.81 13.55
CA LYS A 3 -1.62 -6.18 14.69
C LYS A 3 -1.77 -5.23 15.89
N LEU A 4 -2.20 -3.99 15.65
CA LEU A 4 -2.51 -3.02 16.69
C LEU A 4 -3.74 -3.44 17.48
N TYR A 5 -4.85 -3.78 16.80
CA TYR A 5 -6.08 -4.24 17.44
C TYR A 5 -5.86 -5.51 18.28
N GLU A 6 -4.99 -6.41 17.86
CA GLU A 6 -4.67 -7.63 18.61
C GLU A 6 -3.90 -7.37 19.91
N LYS A 7 -3.24 -6.22 20.03
CA LYS A 7 -2.36 -5.85 21.14
C LYS A 7 -2.93 -4.74 22.04
N SER A 8 -4.09 -4.20 21.70
CA SER A 8 -4.75 -3.13 22.44
C SER A 8 -6.22 -3.46 22.67
N ASP A 9 -6.80 -2.98 23.75
CA ASP A 9 -8.26 -2.97 23.89
C ASP A 9 -8.91 -2.03 22.85
N ALA A 10 -10.23 -2.13 22.70
CA ALA A 10 -10.98 -1.40 21.69
C ALA A 10 -10.94 0.12 21.86
N GLU A 11 -10.86 0.63 23.10
CA GLU A 11 -10.79 2.07 23.37
C GLU A 11 -9.43 2.63 22.97
N THR A 12 -8.35 1.93 23.34
CA THR A 12 -6.98 2.29 22.96
C THR A 12 -6.79 2.26 21.44
N TYR A 13 -7.32 1.24 20.76
CA TYR A 13 -7.30 1.16 19.30
C TYR A 13 -8.01 2.36 18.65
N LYS A 14 -9.21 2.68 19.15
CA LYS A 14 -10.01 3.80 18.64
C LYS A 14 -9.27 5.11 18.84
N LEU A 15 -8.73 5.36 20.03
CA LEU A 15 -7.98 6.57 20.33
C LEU A 15 -6.77 6.75 19.40
N PHE A 16 -6.07 5.67 19.08
CA PHE A 16 -4.96 5.71 18.12
C PHE A 16 -5.41 6.04 16.70
N VAL A 17 -6.44 5.34 16.21
CA VAL A 17 -6.96 5.56 14.85
C VAL A 17 -7.56 6.95 14.68
N ASP A 18 -8.21 7.48 15.73
CA ASP A 18 -8.72 8.86 15.75
C ASP A 18 -7.58 9.90 15.66
N LYS A 19 -6.38 9.57 16.16
CA LYS A 19 -5.18 10.42 16.08
C LYS A 19 -4.43 10.28 14.76
N ILE A 20 -4.57 9.14 14.08
CA ILE A 20 -3.91 8.87 12.79
C ILE A 20 -5.00 8.44 11.79
N PRO A 21 -5.78 9.40 11.25
CA PRO A 21 -7.00 9.09 10.50
C PRO A 21 -6.76 8.23 9.25
N PHE A 22 -5.56 8.31 8.67
CA PHE A 22 -5.16 7.55 7.49
C PHE A 22 -4.63 6.15 7.79
N TYR A 23 -4.40 5.79 9.06
CA TYR A 23 -3.81 4.51 9.43
C TYR A 23 -4.56 3.32 8.84
N ILE A 24 -5.89 3.33 8.94
CA ILE A 24 -6.75 2.24 8.43
C ILE A 24 -6.58 2.06 6.92
N ASP A 25 -6.50 3.16 6.17
CA ASP A 25 -6.35 3.10 4.71
C ASP A 25 -4.94 2.61 4.32
N PHE A 26 -3.89 2.99 5.06
CA PHE A 26 -2.56 2.38 4.91
C PHE A 26 -2.57 0.87 5.19
N GLN A 27 -3.30 0.41 6.20
CA GLN A 27 -3.42 -1.04 6.46
C GLN A 27 -4.17 -1.79 5.35
N LYS A 28 -5.12 -1.13 4.66
CA LYS A 28 -5.75 -1.71 3.47
C LYS A 28 -4.79 -1.77 2.28
N ILE A 29 -3.97 -0.74 2.07
CA ILE A 29 -2.91 -0.78 1.03
C ILE A 29 -1.91 -1.90 1.32
N LYS A 30 -1.47 -2.05 2.58
CA LYS A 30 -0.65 -3.18 2.99
C LYS A 30 -1.28 -4.52 2.58
N HIS A 31 -2.57 -4.69 2.80
CA HIS A 31 -3.28 -5.92 2.45
C HIS A 31 -3.32 -6.18 0.93
N ILE A 32 -3.46 -5.12 0.12
CA ILE A 32 -3.32 -5.21 -1.34
C ILE A 32 -1.94 -5.77 -1.72
N LEU A 33 -0.86 -5.21 -1.15
CA LEU A 33 0.50 -5.67 -1.40
C LEU A 33 0.75 -7.11 -0.93
N GLU A 34 0.20 -7.49 0.23
CA GLU A 34 0.26 -8.87 0.73
C GLU A 34 -0.47 -9.85 -0.19
N THR A 35 -1.52 -9.39 -0.88
CA THR A 35 -2.25 -10.18 -1.87
C THR A 35 -1.39 -10.42 -3.12
N ILE A 36 -0.78 -9.36 -3.67
CA ILE A 36 0.18 -9.48 -4.80
C ILE A 36 1.33 -10.41 -4.41
N LYS A 37 1.89 -10.24 -3.22
CA LYS A 37 2.94 -11.11 -2.67
C LYS A 37 2.51 -12.58 -2.66
N SER A 38 1.26 -12.88 -2.31
CA SER A 38 0.76 -14.27 -2.27
C SER A 38 0.64 -14.95 -3.63
N TRP A 39 0.65 -14.17 -4.72
CA TRP A 39 0.66 -14.67 -6.10
C TRP A 39 2.05 -14.75 -6.71
N THR A 40 3.05 -14.23 -6.00
CA THR A 40 4.43 -14.16 -6.48
C THR A 40 5.23 -15.34 -5.93
N ILE A 41 5.93 -16.03 -6.83
CA ILE A 41 6.81 -17.17 -6.55
C ILE A 41 8.16 -16.94 -7.24
N ASP A 42 9.16 -17.77 -6.96
CA ASP A 42 10.50 -17.67 -7.55
C ASP A 42 10.45 -17.67 -9.10
N GLU A 43 9.54 -18.45 -9.68
CA GLU A 43 9.31 -18.57 -11.12
C GLU A 43 8.43 -17.47 -11.73
N THR A 44 8.01 -16.47 -10.94
CA THR A 44 7.24 -15.34 -11.47
C THR A 44 8.01 -14.65 -12.59
N ASP A 45 7.37 -14.52 -13.75
CA ASP A 45 7.94 -13.82 -14.90
C ASP A 45 7.99 -12.32 -14.60
N THR A 46 9.21 -11.79 -14.59
CA THR A 46 9.56 -10.43 -14.21
C THR A 46 10.31 -9.68 -15.31
N VAL A 47 10.43 -10.27 -16.52
CA VAL A 47 11.28 -9.77 -17.61
C VAL A 47 10.95 -8.32 -18.00
N TRP A 48 9.67 -7.96 -18.01
CA TRP A 48 9.20 -6.62 -18.36
C TRP A 48 9.15 -5.65 -17.18
N ALA A 49 9.43 -6.14 -15.98
CA ALA A 49 9.34 -5.39 -14.73
C ALA A 49 10.70 -4.93 -14.19
N GLY A 50 11.80 -5.27 -14.88
CA GLY A 50 13.15 -4.84 -14.53
C GLY A 50 13.80 -5.62 -13.37
N TYR A 51 13.27 -6.79 -13.02
CA TYR A 51 13.89 -7.68 -12.03
C TYR A 51 14.49 -8.91 -12.73
N ASP A 52 15.53 -9.47 -12.12
CA ASP A 52 16.18 -10.69 -12.62
C ASP A 52 15.31 -11.94 -12.38
N ASN A 53 14.47 -11.93 -11.35
CA ASN A 53 13.59 -13.03 -10.97
C ASN A 53 12.53 -12.60 -9.93
N GLY A 54 11.58 -13.49 -9.65
CA GLY A 54 10.54 -13.26 -8.63
C GLY A 54 11.06 -13.03 -7.21
N ASN A 55 12.22 -13.58 -6.83
CA ASN A 55 12.79 -13.37 -5.49
C ASN A 55 13.26 -11.93 -5.28
N GLU A 56 13.90 -11.32 -6.27
CA GLU A 56 14.32 -9.92 -6.20
C GLU A 56 13.10 -9.00 -6.06
N PHE A 57 12.07 -9.23 -6.87
CA PHE A 57 10.80 -8.52 -6.76
C PHE A 57 10.14 -8.71 -5.37
N LEU A 58 10.16 -9.93 -4.82
CA LEU A 58 9.67 -10.21 -3.47
C LEU A 58 10.46 -9.45 -2.39
N MET A 59 11.77 -9.27 -2.55
CA MET A 59 12.58 -8.51 -1.59
C MET A 59 12.12 -7.05 -1.52
N ASP A 60 11.94 -6.41 -2.67
CA ASP A 60 11.47 -5.02 -2.75
C ASP A 60 10.03 -4.87 -2.26
N LEU A 61 9.13 -5.79 -2.66
CA LEU A 61 7.74 -5.80 -2.21
C LEU A 61 7.64 -5.98 -0.69
N ASN A 62 8.48 -6.83 -0.09
CA ASN A 62 8.52 -7.01 1.37
C ASN A 62 9.01 -5.74 2.09
N ALA A 63 9.99 -5.04 1.53
CA ALA A 63 10.46 -3.78 2.09
C ALA A 63 9.36 -2.70 2.06
N ASP A 64 8.63 -2.60 0.94
CA ASP A 64 7.52 -1.66 0.81
C ASP A 64 6.35 -2.00 1.77
N ILE A 65 6.00 -3.28 1.91
CA ILE A 65 4.99 -3.75 2.88
C ILE A 65 5.33 -3.30 4.30
N GLU A 66 6.59 -3.45 4.73
CA GLU A 66 7.02 -3.06 6.07
C GLU A 66 7.00 -1.54 6.26
N LYS A 67 7.30 -0.74 5.22
CA LYS A 67 7.20 0.73 5.31
C LYS A 67 5.75 1.21 5.33
N ILE A 68 4.89 0.67 4.47
CA ILE A 68 3.45 1.00 4.41
C ILE A 68 2.74 0.66 5.71
N LYS A 69 3.11 -0.44 6.36
CA LYS A 69 2.64 -0.81 7.69
C LYS A 69 2.81 0.33 8.71
N PHE A 70 3.85 1.14 8.59
CA PHE A 70 4.15 2.28 9.45
C PHE A 70 3.75 3.64 8.86
N CYS A 71 2.84 3.65 7.87
CA CYS A 71 2.30 4.87 7.25
C CYS A 71 3.36 5.75 6.54
N ASP A 72 4.35 5.12 5.91
CA ASP A 72 5.38 5.84 5.16
C ASP A 72 4.82 6.44 3.85
N PHE A 73 4.83 7.78 3.77
CA PHE A 73 4.26 8.51 2.63
C PHE A 73 5.15 8.49 1.39
N ASP A 74 6.47 8.37 1.54
CA ASP A 74 7.37 8.33 0.39
C ASP A 74 7.20 7.00 -0.35
N THR A 75 7.06 5.90 0.40
CA THR A 75 6.71 4.59 -0.16
C THR A 75 5.31 4.59 -0.76
N LEU A 76 4.34 5.29 -0.16
CA LEU A 76 3.01 5.45 -0.76
C LEU A 76 3.08 6.12 -2.14
N ASP A 77 3.86 7.19 -2.27
CA ASP A 77 4.03 7.92 -3.52
C ASP A 77 4.82 7.09 -4.55
N LYS A 78 5.83 6.30 -4.12
CA LYS A 78 6.48 5.28 -4.96
C LYS A 78 5.45 4.29 -5.51
N LEU A 79 4.66 3.66 -4.63
CA LEU A 79 3.67 2.67 -5.04
C LEU A 79 2.62 3.23 -5.98
N ASN A 80 2.25 4.50 -5.85
CA ASN A 80 1.35 5.15 -6.82
C ASN A 80 1.92 5.14 -8.25
N MET A 81 3.25 5.18 -8.41
CA MET A 81 3.90 5.01 -9.71
C MET A 81 3.92 3.54 -10.15
N GLU A 82 4.12 2.60 -9.22
CA GLU A 82 4.12 1.16 -9.51
C GLU A 82 2.73 0.60 -9.90
N PHE A 83 1.66 1.23 -9.41
CA PHE A 83 0.26 0.90 -9.77
C PHE A 83 -0.22 1.61 -11.05
N ALA A 84 0.57 2.52 -11.62
CA ALA A 84 0.20 3.22 -12.84
C ALA A 84 0.07 2.25 -14.03
N PRO A 85 -0.70 2.62 -15.08
CA PRO A 85 -0.75 1.82 -16.30
C PRO A 85 0.65 1.58 -16.88
N THR A 86 0.89 0.38 -17.42
CA THR A 86 2.15 -0.08 -18.03
C THR A 86 3.36 -0.06 -17.07
N SER A 87 3.09 -0.02 -15.76
CA SER A 87 4.11 -0.06 -14.73
C SER A 87 4.33 -1.48 -14.20
N THR A 88 5.30 -1.63 -13.31
CA THR A 88 5.81 -2.90 -12.77
C THR A 88 4.70 -3.89 -12.42
N PHE A 89 3.73 -3.51 -11.58
CA PHE A 89 2.71 -4.47 -11.14
C PHE A 89 1.77 -4.90 -12.26
N GLN A 90 1.47 -4.01 -13.22
CA GLN A 90 0.65 -4.39 -14.36
C GLN A 90 1.40 -5.37 -15.27
N GLU A 91 2.67 -5.12 -15.57
CA GLU A 91 3.47 -6.00 -16.42
C GLU A 91 3.61 -7.39 -15.80
N ILE A 92 3.93 -7.48 -14.50
CA ILE A 92 4.00 -8.76 -13.79
C ILE A 92 2.63 -9.45 -13.82
N SER A 93 1.53 -8.71 -13.61
CA SER A 93 0.18 -9.30 -13.61
C SER A 93 -0.20 -9.96 -14.94
N LEU A 94 0.17 -9.33 -16.06
CA LEU A 94 -0.11 -9.80 -17.41
C LEU A 94 0.68 -11.07 -17.70
N SER A 95 1.99 -11.07 -17.39
CA SER A 95 2.85 -12.23 -17.63
C SER A 95 2.50 -13.45 -16.78
N ASN A 96 1.85 -13.26 -15.62
CA ASN A 96 1.61 -14.32 -14.65
C ASN A 96 0.13 -14.71 -14.50
N GLY A 97 -0.75 -14.18 -15.35
CA GLY A 97 -2.13 -14.69 -15.50
C GLY A 97 -3.13 -14.20 -14.45
N TRP A 98 -2.85 -13.10 -13.75
CA TRP A 98 -3.74 -12.52 -12.73
C TRP A 98 -4.07 -11.04 -13.01
N ALA A 99 -4.06 -10.64 -14.27
CA ALA A 99 -4.32 -9.27 -14.72
C ALA A 99 -5.72 -8.75 -14.33
N ASP A 100 -6.75 -9.58 -14.43
CA ASP A 100 -8.13 -9.18 -14.09
C ASP A 100 -8.29 -8.93 -12.58
N GLU A 101 -7.65 -9.74 -11.76
CA GLU A 101 -7.56 -9.55 -10.31
C GLU A 101 -6.74 -8.31 -9.96
N TYR A 102 -5.63 -8.08 -10.67
CA TYR A 102 -4.80 -6.89 -10.49
C TYR A 102 -5.57 -5.61 -10.74
N ILE A 103 -6.39 -5.52 -11.81
CA ILE A 103 -7.19 -4.32 -12.10
C ILE A 103 -8.09 -3.95 -10.91
N LYS A 104 -8.73 -4.95 -10.29
CA LYS A 104 -9.57 -4.74 -9.10
C LYS A 104 -8.76 -4.23 -7.90
N LEU A 105 -7.52 -4.69 -7.75
CA LEU A 105 -6.61 -4.20 -6.71
C LEU A 105 -6.12 -2.78 -6.99
N ALA A 106 -5.79 -2.46 -8.25
CA ALA A 106 -5.36 -1.13 -8.66
C ALA A 106 -6.47 -0.08 -8.43
N GLU A 107 -7.72 -0.40 -8.80
CA GLU A 107 -8.86 0.48 -8.52
C GLU A 107 -9.09 0.72 -7.02
N GLN A 108 -8.82 -0.29 -6.18
CA GLN A 108 -8.90 -0.15 -4.73
C GLN A 108 -7.75 0.72 -4.21
N PHE A 109 -6.55 0.52 -4.72
CA PHE A 109 -5.37 1.33 -4.39
C PHE A 109 -5.61 2.80 -4.70
N ASP A 110 -6.09 3.14 -5.91
CA ASP A 110 -6.34 4.53 -6.32
C ASP A 110 -7.29 5.27 -5.37
N LYS A 111 -8.39 4.61 -4.99
CA LYS A 111 -9.36 5.15 -4.03
C LYS A 111 -8.72 5.42 -2.67
N LEU A 112 -7.90 4.49 -2.19
CA LEU A 112 -7.21 4.62 -0.90
C LEU A 112 -6.14 5.72 -0.95
N TYR A 113 -5.36 5.81 -2.02
CA TYR A 113 -4.35 6.83 -2.22
C TYR A 113 -4.96 8.24 -2.15
N VAL A 114 -6.04 8.49 -2.92
CA VAL A 114 -6.74 9.78 -2.90
C VAL A 114 -7.27 10.12 -1.50
N ASN A 115 -7.86 9.15 -0.80
CA ASN A 115 -8.37 9.34 0.55
C ASN A 115 -7.25 9.72 1.53
N ILE A 116 -6.13 9.02 1.49
CA ILE A 116 -4.97 9.27 2.36
C ILE A 116 -4.39 10.68 2.11
N LYS A 117 -4.20 11.08 0.85
CA LYS A 117 -3.66 12.42 0.52
C LYS A 117 -4.61 13.54 0.94
N SER A 118 -5.92 13.33 0.82
CA SER A 118 -6.95 14.26 1.31
C SER A 118 -6.92 14.42 2.84
N GLN A 119 -6.82 13.32 3.56
CA GLN A 119 -6.73 13.31 5.03
C GLN A 119 -5.44 13.99 5.53
N LYS A 120 -4.28 13.71 4.92
CA LYS A 120 -3.00 14.38 5.24
C LYS A 120 -3.09 15.90 5.06
N THR A 121 -3.69 16.34 3.95
CA THR A 121 -3.88 17.77 3.67
C THR A 121 -4.78 18.45 4.72
N THR A 122 -5.84 17.76 5.13
CA THR A 122 -6.77 18.26 6.15
C THR A 122 -6.10 18.36 7.53
N GLU A 123 -5.30 17.36 7.91
CA GLU A 123 -4.59 17.37 9.19
C GLU A 123 -3.56 18.49 9.24
N ASN A 124 -2.77 18.66 8.16
CA ASN A 124 -1.83 19.78 8.05
C ASN A 124 -2.55 21.11 8.27
N LYS A 125 -3.69 21.35 7.60
CA LYS A 125 -4.46 22.60 7.76
C LYS A 125 -4.90 22.86 9.21
N LYS A 126 -5.34 21.84 9.96
CA LYS A 126 -5.70 22.01 11.38
C LYS A 126 -4.53 22.47 12.24
N GLU A 127 -3.31 22.06 11.91
CA GLU A 127 -2.11 22.52 12.64
C GLU A 127 -1.80 23.99 12.37
N TRP A 128 -1.91 24.45 11.12
CA TRP A 128 -1.67 25.84 10.75
C TRP A 128 -2.62 26.83 11.43
N TRP A 129 -3.87 26.44 11.69
CA TRP A 129 -4.88 27.31 12.33
C TRP A 129 -4.58 27.61 13.80
N LYS A 130 -3.64 26.88 14.44
CA LYS A 130 -3.23 27.13 15.82
C LYS A 130 -2.25 28.31 15.97
N PHE A 131 -1.80 28.87 14.85
CA PHE A 131 -0.82 29.96 14.79
C PHE A 131 -1.41 31.30 14.32
N TRP A 132 -2.74 31.40 14.23
CA TRP A 132 -3.53 32.60 13.95
C TRP A 132 -4.61 32.77 15.03
#